data_AF-A0A8H4TBX5-F1
#
_entry.id   AF-A0A8H4TBX5-F1
#
_cell.length_a   1.000
_cell.length_b   1.000
_cell.length_c   1.000
_cell.angle_alpha   90.00
_cell.angle_beta   90.00
_cell.angle_gamma   90.00
#
_symmetry.space_group_name_H-M   'P 1'
#
loop_
_entity.id
_entity.type
_entity.pdbx_description
1 polymer ?
#
loop_
_entity_poly.entity_id
_entity_poly.type
_entity_poly.pdbx_seq_one_letter_code
_entity_poly.pdbx_strand_id
1 'polypeptide(L)'
;MSGQQIPPELPLCDGPKLHMFKFHGSRIHWQERLDDGATSSKGHVFRAVVRGRTYAIKVFRFFDPAGTECFWDPLLGKGTPPDTAAYYTDPFYAECRAYGRIRDTLEKKRKHRVAAAVVPCHGFLFLSPKDQQALERRGIDLRPQDGINFTPRDVNVDYQKSAIGGFRARAIVKDVWSSDSGVHTANLKKILDDIVSMNAIGIYNMDIRLDSFCDARIIEKCLMIW
;
A
#
# COMPACT_ATOMS: atom_id res chain seq x y z
N MET A 1 18.78 20.48 6.03
CA MET A 1 18.34 19.28 6.79
C MET A 1 18.91 18.07 6.08
N SER A 2 19.87 17.38 6.69
CA SER A 2 20.41 16.11 6.15
C SER A 2 19.25 15.12 6.06
N GLY A 3 18.82 14.79 4.84
CA GLY A 3 17.72 13.86 4.62
C GLY A 3 18.08 12.50 5.20
N GLN A 4 17.26 12.01 6.13
CA GLN A 4 17.40 10.66 6.68
C GLN A 4 17.41 9.66 5.52
N GLN A 5 18.44 8.82 5.45
CA GLN A 5 18.58 7.84 4.38
C GLN A 5 17.40 6.87 4.42
N ILE A 6 16.67 6.76 3.31
CA ILE A 6 15.54 5.83 3.22
C ILE A 6 16.11 4.40 3.17
N PRO A 7 15.64 3.48 4.02
CA PRO A 7 16.05 2.08 3.98
C PRO A 7 15.73 1.43 2.62
N PRO A 8 16.55 0.46 2.15
CA PRO A 8 16.29 -0.22 0.88
C PRO A 8 15.09 -1.16 0.92
N GLU A 9 14.65 -1.58 2.12
CA GLU A 9 13.47 -2.44 2.33
C GLU A 9 12.63 -1.94 3.50
N LEU A 10 11.31 -2.14 3.43
CA LEU A 10 10.35 -1.74 4.47
C LEU A 10 9.26 -2.81 4.68
N PRO A 11 8.62 -2.87 5.87
CA PRO A 11 8.86 -2.05 7.07
C PRO A 11 10.13 -2.42 7.85
N LEU A 12 10.48 -1.61 8.87
CA LEU A 12 11.62 -1.88 9.79
C LEU A 12 11.27 -2.81 10.97
N CYS A 13 10.10 -3.45 10.94
CA CYS A 13 9.79 -4.54 11.86
C CYS A 13 10.23 -5.89 11.29
N ASP A 14 10.11 -6.93 12.10
CA ASP A 14 10.38 -8.30 11.68
C ASP A 14 9.44 -8.76 10.57
N GLY A 15 9.80 -9.87 9.91
CA GLY A 15 8.97 -10.49 8.89
C GLY A 15 9.21 -9.94 7.47
N PRO A 16 8.24 -10.13 6.57
CA PRO A 16 8.44 -9.88 5.14
C PRO A 16 8.54 -8.40 4.83
N LYS A 17 9.45 -8.07 3.90
CA LYS A 17 9.74 -6.70 3.50
C LYS A 17 9.58 -6.53 2.00
N LEU A 18 9.17 -5.33 1.59
CA LEU A 18 9.14 -4.92 0.20
C LEU A 18 10.39 -4.08 -0.09
N HIS A 19 11.00 -4.29 -1.25
CA HIS A 19 12.15 -3.51 -1.69
C HIS A 19 11.74 -2.15 -2.26
N MET A 20 12.66 -1.21 -2.21
CA MET A 20 12.52 0.08 -2.88
C MET A 20 12.46 -0.14 -4.40
N PHE A 21 11.55 0.55 -5.06
CA PHE A 21 11.38 0.50 -6.51
C PHE A 21 12.69 0.89 -7.20
N LYS A 22 13.13 0.08 -8.15
CA LYS A 22 14.43 0.25 -8.86
C LYS A 22 14.63 1.61 -9.52
N PHE A 23 13.54 2.31 -9.85
CA PHE A 23 13.58 3.65 -10.46
C PHE A 23 13.21 4.75 -9.46
N HIS A 24 13.36 4.52 -8.15
CA HIS A 24 13.21 5.55 -7.13
C HIS A 24 13.99 6.82 -7.49
N GLY A 25 13.37 7.99 -7.32
CA GLY A 25 13.94 9.28 -7.70
C GLY A 25 13.88 9.61 -9.20
N SER A 26 13.44 8.69 -10.06
CA SER A 26 13.16 9.01 -11.47
C SER A 26 11.93 9.91 -11.60
N ARG A 27 11.89 10.71 -12.66
CA ARG A 27 10.73 11.55 -12.99
C ARG A 27 9.49 10.67 -13.20
N ILE A 28 8.40 11.05 -12.53
CA ILE A 28 7.08 10.42 -12.70
C ILE A 28 6.23 11.30 -13.62
N HIS A 29 5.72 10.72 -14.69
CA HIS A 29 4.74 11.36 -15.56
C HIS A 29 3.34 10.93 -15.14
N TRP A 30 2.73 11.69 -14.23
CA TRP A 30 1.39 11.45 -13.72
C TRP A 30 0.33 11.64 -14.81
N GLN A 31 -0.46 10.60 -15.07
CA GLN A 31 -1.57 10.61 -16.03
C GLN A 31 -2.89 10.71 -15.24
N GLU A 32 -3.88 9.88 -15.54
CA GLU A 32 -5.18 9.86 -14.89
C GLU A 32 -5.19 9.16 -13.52
N ARG A 33 -6.20 9.50 -12.71
CA ARG A 33 -6.54 8.78 -11.48
C ARG A 33 -7.36 7.54 -11.86
N LEU A 34 -7.07 6.40 -11.23
CA LEU A 34 -7.69 5.11 -11.51
C LEU A 34 -8.76 4.70 -10.48
N ASP A 35 -8.77 5.31 -9.29
CA ASP A 35 -9.80 5.06 -8.28
C ASP A 35 -10.98 6.05 -8.41
N ASP A 36 -12.16 5.62 -7.93
CA ASP A 36 -13.44 6.34 -8.03
C ASP A 36 -13.64 7.44 -6.97
N GLY A 37 -12.65 7.63 -6.09
CA GLY A 37 -12.68 8.62 -5.01
C GLY A 37 -13.63 8.37 -3.85
N ALA A 38 -14.50 7.36 -3.90
CA ALA A 38 -15.45 7.06 -2.83
C ALA A 38 -14.91 6.01 -1.83
N THR A 39 -14.01 5.12 -2.27
CA THR A 39 -13.51 3.99 -1.46
C THR A 39 -12.07 4.15 -0.95
N SER A 40 -11.41 5.27 -1.26
CA SER A 40 -9.95 5.41 -1.16
C SER A 40 -9.45 5.99 0.19
N SER A 41 -10.07 5.60 1.31
CA SER A 41 -9.76 6.12 2.66
C SER A 41 -8.28 6.00 3.09
N LYS A 42 -7.47 5.23 2.35
CA LYS A 42 -6.07 4.93 2.65
C LYS A 42 -5.07 5.47 1.61
N GLY A 43 -5.52 6.01 0.47
CA GLY A 43 -4.62 6.50 -0.58
C GLY A 43 -5.32 6.72 -1.93
N HIS A 44 -4.55 7.10 -2.94
CA HIS A 44 -5.00 7.41 -4.30
C HIS A 44 -4.18 6.63 -5.33
N VAL A 45 -4.82 6.07 -6.34
CA VAL A 45 -4.17 5.30 -7.40
C VAL A 45 -4.14 6.09 -8.69
N PHE A 46 -2.97 6.18 -9.32
CA PHE A 46 -2.77 6.88 -10.57
C PHE A 46 -2.14 5.98 -11.61
N ARG A 47 -2.54 6.14 -12.87
CA ARG A 47 -1.70 5.70 -13.99
C ARG A 47 -0.54 6.68 -14.13
N ALA A 48 0.67 6.17 -14.29
CA ALA A 48 1.84 7.00 -14.49
C ALA A 48 2.89 6.30 -15.35
N VAL A 49 3.68 7.10 -16.06
CA VAL A 49 4.83 6.61 -16.83
C VAL A 49 6.12 6.92 -16.08
N VAL A 50 6.94 5.89 -15.84
CA VAL A 50 8.27 6.01 -15.25
C VAL A 50 9.26 5.31 -16.16
N ARG A 51 10.30 6.01 -16.62
CA ARG A 51 11.31 5.47 -17.56
C ARG A 51 10.69 4.81 -18.81
N GLY A 52 9.62 5.40 -19.35
CA GLY A 52 8.94 4.90 -20.56
C GLY A 52 8.03 3.70 -20.36
N ARG A 53 7.90 3.16 -19.14
CA ARG A 53 6.93 2.10 -18.81
C ARG A 53 5.77 2.65 -17.99
N THR A 54 4.57 2.20 -18.32
CA THR A 54 3.33 2.53 -17.60
C THR A 54 3.18 1.65 -16.37
N TYR A 55 2.80 2.27 -15.26
CA TYR A 55 2.53 1.64 -13.98
C TYR A 55 1.24 2.19 -13.37
N ALA A 56 0.70 1.46 -12.41
CA ALA A 56 -0.23 2.00 -11.43
C ALA A 56 0.56 2.36 -10.15
N ILE A 57 0.46 3.60 -9.71
CA ILE A 57 1.14 4.10 -8.50
C ILE A 57 0.07 4.44 -7.46
N LYS A 58 0.03 3.68 -6.37
CA LYS A 58 -0.82 3.95 -5.21
C LYS A 58 -0.07 4.85 -4.24
N VAL A 59 -0.50 6.10 -4.11
CA VAL A 59 0.02 7.10 -3.18
C VAL A 59 -0.81 7.06 -1.90
N PHE A 60 -0.20 6.73 -0.79
CA PHE A 60 -0.88 6.60 0.49
C PHE A 60 -1.06 7.97 1.13
N ARG A 61 -2.18 8.14 1.83
CA ARG A 61 -2.36 9.27 2.74
C ARG A 61 -1.32 9.18 3.87
N PHE A 62 -1.02 10.32 4.48
CA PHE A 62 -0.32 10.33 5.75
C PHE A 62 -1.14 9.56 6.79
N PHE A 63 -0.44 8.84 7.66
CA PHE A 63 -1.03 8.03 8.71
C PHE A 63 -0.62 8.61 10.07
N ASP A 64 -1.51 8.54 11.04
CA ASP A 64 -1.24 8.86 12.43
C ASP A 64 -1.66 7.68 13.31
N PRO A 65 -0.71 6.94 13.92
CA PRO A 65 -1.03 5.79 14.76
C PRO A 65 -1.91 6.17 15.96
N ALA A 66 -1.79 7.38 16.51
CA ALA A 66 -2.62 7.84 17.63
C ALA A 66 -4.11 7.85 17.25
N GLY A 67 -4.40 8.15 15.98
CA GLY A 67 -5.75 8.11 15.44
C GLY A 67 -6.39 6.72 15.35
N THR A 68 -5.64 5.66 15.65
CA THR A 68 -6.09 4.27 15.63
C THR A 68 -5.73 3.51 16.91
N GLU A 69 -5.35 4.22 17.99
CA GLU A 69 -4.87 3.65 19.25
C GLU A 69 -5.81 2.58 19.83
N CYS A 70 -7.12 2.84 19.82
CA CYS A 70 -8.12 1.88 20.30
C CYS A 70 -8.10 0.51 19.58
N PHE A 71 -7.59 0.44 18.35
CA PHE A 71 -7.48 -0.80 17.59
C PHE A 71 -6.21 -1.59 17.89
N TRP A 72 -5.09 -0.89 18.14
CA TRP A 72 -3.78 -1.55 18.25
C TRP A 72 -3.26 -1.67 19.67
N ASP A 73 -3.69 -0.81 20.60
CA ASP A 73 -3.25 -0.87 22.00
C ASP A 73 -3.54 -2.24 22.66
N PRO A 74 -4.73 -2.86 22.47
CA PRO A 74 -5.00 -4.19 23.02
C PRO A 74 -4.12 -5.29 22.41
N LEU A 75 -3.58 -5.09 21.20
CA LEU A 75 -2.83 -6.10 20.46
C LEU A 75 -1.31 -5.97 20.68
N LEU A 76 -0.80 -4.75 20.76
CA LEU A 76 0.62 -4.45 20.89
C LEU A 76 1.04 -4.16 22.35
N GLY A 77 0.08 -3.79 23.18
CA GLY A 77 0.27 -3.47 24.58
C GLY A 77 0.50 -1.98 24.84
N LYS A 78 0.05 -1.57 26.02
CA LYS A 78 0.14 -0.19 26.50
C LYS A 78 1.58 0.30 26.52
N GLY A 79 1.81 1.46 25.89
CA GLY A 79 3.14 2.09 25.81
C GLY A 79 3.97 1.67 24.60
N THR A 80 3.40 0.92 23.65
CA THR A 80 4.05 0.67 22.36
C THR A 80 4.40 1.99 21.66
N PRO A 81 5.66 2.21 21.23
CA PRO A 81 6.04 3.43 20.54
C PRO A 81 5.22 3.65 19.25
N PRO A 82 4.78 4.88 18.95
CA PRO A 82 3.99 5.18 17.75
C PRO A 82 4.61 4.66 16.45
N ASP A 83 5.93 4.81 16.27
CA ASP A 83 6.64 4.30 15.09
C ASP A 83 6.52 2.77 14.96
N THR A 84 6.58 2.07 16.10
CA THR A 84 6.39 0.61 16.13
C THR A 84 4.96 0.26 15.78
N ALA A 85 3.97 0.89 16.43
CA ALA A 85 2.56 0.67 16.13
C ALA A 85 2.23 0.94 14.66
N ALA A 86 2.81 1.97 14.06
CA ALA A 86 2.64 2.30 12.65
C ALA A 86 3.16 1.19 11.75
N TYR A 87 4.30 0.55 12.04
CA TYR A 87 4.76 -0.58 11.23
C TYR A 87 3.71 -1.68 11.12
N TYR A 88 2.86 -1.87 12.12
CA TYR A 88 1.82 -2.90 12.10
C TYR A 88 0.49 -2.41 11.51
N THR A 89 0.12 -1.15 11.77
CA THR A 89 -1.22 -0.61 11.54
C THR A 89 -1.35 0.30 10.32
N ASP A 90 -0.24 0.89 9.87
CA ASP A 90 -0.23 1.78 8.72
C ASP A 90 -0.55 1.00 7.43
N PRO A 91 -1.53 1.44 6.63
CA PRO A 91 -1.87 0.81 5.35
C PRO A 91 -0.69 0.63 4.40
N PHE A 92 0.25 1.58 4.36
CA PHE A 92 1.44 1.49 3.52
C PHE A 92 2.34 0.34 3.94
N TYR A 93 2.62 0.21 5.24
CA TYR A 93 3.47 -0.86 5.76
C TYR A 93 2.78 -2.23 5.70
N ALA A 94 1.46 -2.28 5.86
CA ALA A 94 0.68 -3.50 5.66
C ALA A 94 0.81 -4.03 4.21
N GLU A 95 0.66 -3.16 3.19
CA GLU A 95 0.85 -3.58 1.80
C GLU A 95 2.32 -3.96 1.51
N CYS A 96 3.29 -3.29 2.13
CA CYS A 96 4.70 -3.70 2.03
C CYS A 96 4.92 -5.12 2.54
N ARG A 97 4.38 -5.48 3.73
CA ARG A 97 4.49 -6.85 4.26
C ARG A 97 3.80 -7.87 3.37
N ALA A 98 2.61 -7.56 2.87
CA ALA A 98 1.87 -8.46 2.00
C ALA A 98 2.67 -8.79 0.73
N TYR A 99 3.16 -7.79 0.00
CA TYR A 99 3.97 -8.04 -1.19
C TYR A 99 5.35 -8.65 -0.89
N GLY A 100 5.95 -8.31 0.26
CA GLY A 100 7.14 -8.99 0.75
C GLY A 100 6.90 -10.49 0.93
N ARG A 101 5.78 -10.88 1.54
CA ARG A 101 5.42 -12.29 1.75
C ARG A 101 5.18 -13.03 0.43
N ILE A 102 4.56 -12.37 -0.54
CA ILE A 102 4.35 -12.93 -1.89
C ILE A 102 5.69 -13.18 -2.57
N ARG A 103 6.61 -12.21 -2.52
CA ARG A 103 7.97 -12.35 -3.05
C ARG A 103 8.72 -13.52 -2.39
N ASP A 104 8.76 -13.56 -1.06
CA ASP A 104 9.44 -14.63 -0.32
C ASP A 104 8.89 -16.02 -0.68
N THR A 105 7.58 -16.13 -0.93
CA THR A 105 6.92 -17.39 -1.32
C THR A 105 7.35 -17.82 -2.74
N LEU A 106 7.51 -16.86 -3.65
CA LEU A 106 7.97 -17.10 -5.02
C LEU A 106 9.43 -17.53 -5.08
N GLU A 107 10.30 -16.83 -4.33
CA GLU A 107 11.73 -17.14 -4.27
C GLU A 107 11.98 -18.54 -3.67
N LYS A 108 11.16 -18.94 -2.69
CA LYS A 108 11.18 -20.29 -2.12
C LYS A 108 10.57 -21.35 -3.04
N LYS A 109 10.09 -20.99 -4.25
CA LYS A 109 9.39 -21.83 -5.24
C LYS A 109 8.18 -22.59 -4.70
N ARG A 110 7.55 -22.10 -3.62
CA ARG A 110 6.55 -22.90 -2.90
C ARG A 110 5.14 -22.81 -3.49
N LYS A 111 4.74 -21.69 -4.12
CA LYS A 111 3.35 -21.50 -4.62
C LYS A 111 3.22 -20.47 -5.76
N HIS A 112 3.40 -20.88 -7.02
CA HIS A 112 3.17 -20.00 -8.19
C HIS A 112 1.74 -19.44 -8.28
N ARG A 113 0.76 -20.15 -7.71
CA ARG A 113 -0.65 -19.72 -7.69
C ARG A 113 -0.86 -18.38 -6.98
N VAL A 114 -0.13 -18.13 -5.89
CA VAL A 114 -0.23 -16.88 -5.13
C VAL A 114 0.14 -15.68 -6.00
N ALA A 115 1.18 -15.80 -6.83
CA ALA A 115 1.60 -14.72 -7.70
C ALA A 115 0.61 -14.46 -8.84
N ALA A 116 -0.06 -15.50 -9.33
CA ALA A 116 -1.11 -15.37 -10.34
C ALA A 116 -2.39 -14.72 -9.77
N ALA A 117 -2.59 -14.78 -8.45
CA ALA A 117 -3.76 -14.24 -7.76
C ALA A 117 -3.70 -12.72 -7.54
N VAL A 118 -2.54 -12.08 -7.71
CA VAL A 118 -2.34 -10.65 -7.43
C VAL A 118 -1.72 -9.91 -8.60
N VAL A 119 -1.88 -8.58 -8.63
CA VAL A 119 -1.13 -7.74 -9.57
C VAL A 119 0.34 -7.64 -9.13
N PRO A 120 1.32 -7.82 -10.05
CA PRO A 120 2.73 -7.68 -9.73
C PRO A 120 3.08 -6.32 -9.13
N CYS A 121 3.90 -6.35 -8.07
CA CYS A 121 4.42 -5.17 -7.39
C CYS A 121 5.92 -5.02 -7.63
N HIS A 122 6.33 -3.82 -7.97
CA HIS A 122 7.72 -3.47 -8.32
C HIS A 122 8.49 -2.81 -7.19
N GLY A 123 7.84 -2.55 -6.05
CA GLY A 123 8.45 -1.96 -4.87
C GLY A 123 7.77 -0.68 -4.41
N PHE A 124 8.31 -0.10 -3.34
CA PHE A 124 7.84 1.17 -2.79
C PHE A 124 8.69 2.36 -3.24
N LEU A 125 8.15 3.57 -3.16
CA LEU A 125 8.91 4.81 -3.30
C LEU A 125 8.35 5.91 -2.40
N PHE A 126 9.18 6.92 -2.15
CA PHE A 126 8.76 8.19 -1.56
C PHE A 126 8.73 9.25 -2.64
N LEU A 127 7.65 10.03 -2.71
CA LEU A 127 7.50 11.09 -3.70
C LEU A 127 8.61 12.14 -3.53
N SER A 128 9.01 12.75 -4.65
CA SER A 128 9.81 13.97 -4.60
C SER A 128 8.92 15.16 -4.21
N PRO A 129 9.49 16.26 -3.70
CA PRO A 129 8.71 17.47 -3.44
C PRO A 129 7.94 17.97 -4.68
N LYS A 130 8.53 17.80 -5.88
CA LYS A 130 7.89 18.18 -7.15
C LYS A 130 6.67 17.31 -7.47
N ASP A 131 6.76 16.00 -7.21
CA ASP A 131 5.65 15.07 -7.46
C ASP A 131 4.51 15.31 -6.47
N GLN A 132 4.82 15.52 -5.19
CA GLN A 132 3.81 15.81 -4.18
C GLN A 132 3.08 17.12 -4.51
N GLN A 133 3.82 18.18 -4.85
CA GLN A 133 3.23 19.44 -5.30
C GLN A 133 2.39 19.28 -6.57
N ALA A 134 2.78 18.40 -7.50
CA ALA A 134 2.01 18.14 -8.71
C ALA A 134 0.65 17.49 -8.39
N LEU A 135 0.59 16.60 -7.39
CA LEU A 135 -0.67 16.01 -6.92
C LEU A 135 -1.52 17.02 -6.14
N GLU A 136 -0.92 17.84 -5.28
CA GLU A 136 -1.62 18.90 -4.54
C GLU A 136 -2.30 19.90 -5.50
N ARG A 137 -1.62 20.32 -6.57
CA ARG A 137 -2.21 21.19 -7.61
C ARG A 137 -3.37 20.55 -8.37
N ARG A 138 -3.49 19.22 -8.34
CA ARG A 138 -4.63 18.47 -8.90
C ARG A 138 -5.76 18.29 -7.87
N GLY A 139 -5.66 18.92 -6.70
CA GLY A 139 -6.67 18.82 -5.64
C GLY A 139 -6.61 17.51 -4.85
N ILE A 140 -5.48 16.79 -4.89
CA ILE A 140 -5.32 15.53 -4.16
C ILE A 140 -4.96 15.82 -2.71
N ASP A 141 -5.87 15.49 -1.79
CA ASP A 141 -5.66 15.63 -0.35
C ASP A 141 -5.00 14.36 0.23
N LEU A 142 -3.75 14.50 0.68
CA LEU A 142 -2.98 13.40 1.28
C LEU A 142 -3.03 13.40 2.82
N ARG A 143 -3.79 14.29 3.45
CA ARG A 143 -3.93 14.35 4.91
C ARG A 143 -4.52 13.05 5.47
N PRO A 144 -4.18 12.70 6.72
CA PRO A 144 -4.83 11.59 7.41
C PRO A 144 -6.33 11.85 7.49
N GLN A 145 -7.11 10.78 7.50
CA GLN A 145 -8.55 10.85 7.76
C GLN A 145 -8.86 10.35 9.17
N ASP A 146 -9.95 10.84 9.72
CA ASP A 146 -10.57 10.28 10.91
C ASP A 146 -11.11 8.87 10.60
N GLY A 147 -10.81 7.90 11.46
CA GLY A 147 -11.20 6.50 11.24
C GLY A 147 -12.70 6.23 11.40
N ILE A 148 -13.45 7.18 11.95
CA ILE A 148 -14.89 7.06 12.24
C ILE A 148 -15.69 7.92 11.27
N ASN A 149 -15.31 9.19 11.11
CA ASN A 149 -16.07 10.18 10.34
C ASN A 149 -15.48 10.44 8.94
N PHE A 150 -14.35 9.83 8.58
CA PHE A 150 -13.64 10.03 7.30
C PHE A 150 -13.29 11.49 6.98
N THR A 151 -13.34 12.37 7.97
CA THR A 151 -13.00 13.78 7.84
C THR A 151 -11.48 13.94 7.79
N PRO A 152 -10.93 14.83 6.95
CA PRO A 152 -9.50 15.13 6.99
C PRO A 152 -9.09 15.66 8.37
N ARG A 153 -7.97 15.17 8.88
CA ARG A 153 -7.32 15.65 10.09
C ARG A 153 -6.00 16.31 9.75
N ASP A 154 -5.53 17.16 10.64
CA ASP A 154 -4.19 17.70 10.52
C ASP A 154 -3.15 16.59 10.70
N VAL A 155 -2.05 16.75 9.99
CA VAL A 155 -0.92 15.83 10.07
C VAL A 155 -0.24 16.03 11.42
N ASN A 156 -0.06 14.94 12.17
CA ASN A 156 0.77 14.95 13.38
C ASN A 156 2.23 15.27 13.02
N VAL A 157 2.61 16.54 13.20
CA VAL A 157 3.91 17.08 12.77
C VAL A 157 5.07 16.37 13.45
N ASP A 158 4.93 16.06 14.74
CA ASP A 158 6.01 15.46 15.52
C ASP A 158 6.23 14.01 15.10
N TYR A 159 5.15 13.24 14.92
CA TYR A 159 5.23 11.90 14.36
C TYR A 159 5.80 11.90 12.94
N GLN A 160 5.36 12.81 12.06
CA GLN A 160 5.92 12.83 10.71
C GLN A 160 7.40 13.22 10.68
N LYS A 161 7.90 14.03 11.62
CA LYS A 161 9.35 14.33 11.69
C LYS A 161 10.17 13.11 12.10
N SER A 162 9.64 12.20 12.92
CA SER A 162 10.33 10.96 13.31
C SER A 162 10.17 9.84 12.30
N ALA A 163 9.07 9.82 11.56
CA ALA A 163 8.75 8.77 10.60
C ALA A 163 9.73 8.71 9.42
N ILE A 164 10.00 7.50 8.93
CA ILE A 164 10.85 7.26 7.76
C ILE A 164 10.32 8.04 6.57
N GLY A 165 11.19 8.85 5.96
CA GLY A 165 10.87 9.67 4.79
C GLY A 165 10.13 10.97 5.12
N GLY A 166 9.78 11.21 6.38
CA GLY A 166 9.25 12.48 6.84
C GLY A 166 7.91 12.85 6.20
N PHE A 167 7.80 14.12 5.80
CA PHE A 167 6.66 14.66 5.05
C PHE A 167 6.62 14.29 3.56
N ARG A 168 7.34 13.24 3.14
CA ARG A 168 7.26 12.74 1.76
C ARG A 168 6.18 11.68 1.69
N ALA A 169 5.19 11.91 0.85
CA ALA A 169 4.15 10.92 0.59
C ALA A 169 4.75 9.59 0.11
N ARG A 170 4.18 8.49 0.61
CA ARG A 170 4.65 7.13 0.35
C ARG A 170 3.82 6.51 -0.74
N ALA A 171 4.42 5.68 -1.58
CA ALA A 171 3.72 5.01 -2.66
C ALA A 171 4.22 3.60 -2.93
N ILE A 172 3.36 2.78 -3.53
CA ILE A 172 3.69 1.46 -4.06
C ILE A 172 3.45 1.45 -5.57
N VAL A 173 4.39 0.86 -6.31
CA VAL A 173 4.34 0.76 -7.77
C VAL A 173 3.93 -0.65 -8.18
N LYS A 174 2.87 -0.76 -8.97
CA LYS A 174 2.30 -2.01 -9.46
C LYS A 174 2.19 -1.98 -10.99
N ASP A 175 2.05 -3.15 -11.60
CA ASP A 175 1.61 -3.20 -12.99
C ASP A 175 0.25 -2.51 -13.14
N VAL A 176 0.02 -1.89 -14.29
CA VAL A 176 -1.29 -1.35 -14.62
C VAL A 176 -2.26 -2.51 -14.88
N TRP A 177 -3.52 -2.31 -14.55
CA TRP A 177 -4.59 -3.30 -14.69
C TRP A 177 -5.75 -2.74 -15.52
N SER A 178 -6.63 -3.62 -16.02
CA SER A 178 -7.80 -3.23 -16.79
C SER A 178 -8.91 -2.62 -15.89
N SER A 179 -9.94 -2.00 -16.45
CA SER A 179 -11.10 -1.59 -15.63
C SER A 179 -12.08 -2.74 -15.38
N ASP A 180 -11.87 -3.90 -16.00
CA ASP A 180 -12.73 -5.06 -15.85
C ASP A 180 -12.32 -5.84 -14.59
N SER A 181 -13.29 -6.09 -13.71
CA SER A 181 -13.08 -6.94 -12.54
C SER A 181 -12.63 -8.35 -12.93
N GLY A 182 -13.06 -8.81 -14.11
CA GLY A 182 -12.91 -10.18 -14.59
C GLY A 182 -13.65 -11.20 -13.72
N VAL A 183 -14.50 -10.78 -12.79
CA VAL A 183 -15.25 -11.69 -11.89
C VAL A 183 -16.51 -12.17 -12.60
N HIS A 184 -16.59 -13.48 -12.85
CA HIS A 184 -17.73 -14.11 -13.49
C HIS A 184 -18.07 -15.42 -12.79
N THR A 185 -19.31 -15.90 -12.93
CA THR A 185 -19.74 -17.18 -12.34
C THR A 185 -18.81 -18.35 -12.69
N ALA A 186 -18.28 -18.35 -13.92
CA ALA A 186 -17.35 -19.37 -14.41
C ALA A 186 -16.00 -19.42 -13.66
N ASN A 187 -15.58 -18.35 -12.99
CA ASN A 187 -14.28 -18.29 -12.32
C ASN A 187 -14.33 -18.04 -10.81
N LEU A 188 -15.53 -17.98 -10.21
CA LEU A 188 -15.70 -17.82 -8.76
C LEU A 188 -14.94 -18.88 -7.95
N LYS A 189 -14.97 -20.15 -8.39
CA LYS A 189 -14.22 -21.23 -7.73
C LYS A 189 -12.71 -20.96 -7.75
N LYS A 190 -12.18 -20.51 -8.88
CA LYS A 190 -10.77 -20.14 -9.02
C LYS A 190 -10.43 -18.98 -8.07
N ILE A 191 -11.26 -17.95 -8.03
CA ILE A 191 -11.07 -16.78 -7.16
C ILE A 191 -11.05 -17.21 -5.68
N LEU A 192 -11.99 -18.07 -5.27
CA LEU A 192 -12.02 -18.61 -3.91
C LEU A 192 -10.74 -19.39 -3.58
N ASP A 193 -10.30 -20.28 -4.46
CA ASP A 193 -9.06 -21.03 -4.28
C ASP A 193 -7.82 -20.10 -4.20
N ASP A 194 -7.83 -19.01 -4.97
CA ASP A 194 -6.77 -18.00 -4.97
C ASP A 194 -6.73 -17.26 -3.61
N ILE A 195 -7.89 -16.90 -3.07
CA ILE A 195 -8.03 -16.35 -1.69
C ILE A 195 -7.53 -17.37 -0.66
N VAL A 196 -7.95 -18.62 -0.74
CA VAL A 196 -7.50 -19.70 0.16
C VAL A 196 -5.97 -19.87 0.10
N SER A 197 -5.40 -19.79 -1.09
CA SER A 197 -3.95 -19.89 -1.30
C SER A 197 -3.19 -18.73 -0.65
N MET A 198 -3.77 -17.52 -0.67
CA MET A 198 -3.22 -16.33 0.01
C MET A 198 -3.33 -16.45 1.53
N ASN A 199 -4.49 -16.87 2.05
CA ASN A 199 -4.68 -17.13 3.49
C ASN A 199 -3.66 -18.16 4.00
N ALA A 200 -3.39 -19.21 3.21
CA ALA A 200 -2.42 -20.26 3.54
C ALA A 200 -0.95 -19.79 3.57
N ILE A 201 -0.66 -18.52 3.28
CA ILE A 201 0.66 -17.90 3.49
C ILE A 201 0.61 -16.72 4.47
N GLY A 202 -0.53 -16.53 5.16
CA GLY A 202 -0.75 -15.49 6.16
C GLY A 202 -1.19 -14.14 5.59
N ILE A 203 -1.69 -14.10 4.35
CA ILE A 203 -2.22 -12.89 3.73
C ILE A 203 -3.73 -12.94 3.73
N TYR A 204 -4.37 -12.02 4.46
CA TYR A 204 -5.82 -11.98 4.61
C TYR A 204 -6.38 -10.71 3.96
N ASN A 205 -7.25 -10.87 2.96
CA ASN A 205 -7.98 -9.73 2.41
C ASN A 205 -9.22 -9.47 3.25
N MET A 206 -9.23 -8.35 3.97
CA MET A 206 -10.30 -7.97 4.89
C MET A 206 -11.43 -7.18 4.20
N ASP A 207 -11.31 -6.91 2.91
CA ASP A 207 -12.22 -6.05 2.16
C ASP A 207 -12.47 -6.61 0.75
N ILE A 208 -12.91 -7.87 0.68
CA ILE A 208 -13.19 -8.55 -0.58
C ILE A 208 -14.51 -8.03 -1.15
N ARG A 209 -14.42 -7.16 -2.15
CA ARG A 209 -15.54 -6.64 -2.94
C ARG A 209 -15.26 -6.80 -4.43
N LEU A 210 -16.29 -6.62 -5.28
CA LEU A 210 -16.13 -6.71 -6.74
C LEU A 210 -15.08 -5.71 -7.28
N ASP A 211 -15.04 -4.51 -6.72
CA ASP A 211 -14.07 -3.44 -7.01
C ASP A 211 -12.63 -3.77 -6.59
N SER A 212 -12.44 -4.82 -5.79
CA SER A 212 -11.13 -5.26 -5.28
C SER A 212 -10.43 -6.22 -6.24
N PHE A 213 -11.08 -6.53 -7.37
CA PHE A 213 -10.56 -7.38 -8.42
C PHE A 213 -10.33 -6.60 -9.71
N CYS A 214 -9.31 -7.03 -10.45
CA CYS A 214 -9.15 -6.73 -11.86
C CYS A 214 -8.60 -7.95 -12.58
N ASP A 215 -9.17 -8.30 -13.73
CA ASP A 215 -8.79 -9.49 -14.50
C ASP A 215 -8.79 -10.77 -13.64
N ALA A 216 -9.76 -10.87 -12.71
CA ALA A 216 -9.88 -11.92 -11.69
C ALA A 216 -8.68 -12.03 -10.71
N ARG A 217 -7.88 -10.96 -10.57
CA ARG A 217 -6.78 -10.85 -9.62
C ARG A 217 -7.09 -9.79 -8.58
N ILE A 218 -6.58 -9.99 -7.37
CA ILE A 218 -6.76 -9.03 -6.28
C ILE A 218 -5.83 -7.83 -6.51
N ILE A 219 -6.42 -6.63 -6.56
CA ILE A 219 -5.70 -5.36 -6.70
C ILE A 219 -5.50 -4.65 -5.35
N GLU A 220 -6.39 -4.92 -4.37
CA GLU A 220 -6.48 -4.16 -3.12
C GLU A 220 -6.53 -4.98 -1.82
N LYS A 221 -6.11 -4.29 -0.75
CA LYS A 221 -6.18 -4.57 0.69
C LYS A 221 -5.84 -6.00 1.15
N CYS A 222 -4.54 -6.29 1.17
CA CYS A 222 -4.02 -7.39 1.97
C CYS A 222 -3.63 -6.87 3.36
N LEU A 223 -4.37 -7.25 4.41
CA LEU A 223 -3.89 -7.13 5.78
C LEU A 223 -3.08 -8.40 6.09
N MET A 224 -1.84 -8.23 6.53
CA MET A 224 -1.16 -9.31 7.24
C MET A 224 -1.53 -9.16 8.71
N ILE A 225 -2.42 -10.03 9.18
CA ILE A 225 -2.66 -10.25 10.60
C ILE A 225 -1.43 -11.00 11.13
N TRP A 226 -0.90 -10.48 12.23
CA TRP A 226 0.14 -11.12 13.01
C TRP A 226 -0.46 -12.17 13.92
#